data_AF-A0AA42RDL4-F1
#
_entry.id   AF-A0AA42RDL4-F1
#
_cell.length_a   1.000
_cell.length_b   1.000
_cell.length_c   1.000
_cell.angle_alpha   90.00
_cell.angle_beta   90.00
_cell.angle_gamma   90.00
#
_symmetry.space_group_name_H-M   'P 1'
#
loop_
_entity.id
_entity.type
_entity.pdbx_description
1 polymer ?
#
loop_
_entity_poly.entity_id
_entity_poly.type
_entity_poly.pdbx_seq_one_letter_code
_entity_poly.pdbx_strand_id
1 'polypeptide(L)' 'MDGMHHVVKANLLDLKTIKAYRLSTLPNPDYIDVDPDDLPYDEN' A
#
# COMPACT_ATOMS: atom_id res chain seq x y z
N MET A 1 -0.84 5.97 2.67
CA MET A 1 -2.26 6.20 2.33
C MET A 1 -3.10 5.71 3.49
N ASP A 2 -3.69 6.60 4.28
CA ASP A 2 -4.64 6.20 5.31
C ASP A 2 -6.00 5.81 4.69
N GLY A 3 -6.88 5.20 5.50
CA GLY A 3 -8.23 4.84 5.04
C GLY A 3 -9.10 6.05 4.67
N MET A 4 -8.83 7.24 5.22
CA MET A 4 -9.62 8.44 4.94
C MET A 4 -9.41 8.94 3.51
N HIS A 5 -8.18 8.87 2.99
CA HIS A 5 -7.90 9.21 1.59
C HIS A 5 -8.68 8.30 0.62
N HIS A 6 -8.85 7.02 0.94
CA HIS A 6 -9.66 6.10 0.13
C HIS A 6 -11.16 6.42 0.19
N VAL A 7 -11.68 6.82 1.36
CA VAL A 7 -13.08 7.25 1.52
C VAL A 7 -13.36 8.50 0.69
N VAL A 8 -12.51 9.52 0.79
CA VAL A 8 -12.66 10.78 0.02
C VAL A 8 -12.63 10.49 -1.48
N LYS A 9 -11.68 9.67 -1.95
CA LYS A 9 -11.59 9.29 -3.36
C LYS A 9 -12.84 8.55 -3.85
N ALA A 10 -13.40 7.62 -3.07
CA ALA A 10 -14.63 6.92 -3.43
C ALA A 10 -15.82 7.89 -3.52
N ASN A 11 -15.94 8.82 -2.58
CA ASN A 11 -16.99 9.85 -2.57
C ASN A 11 -16.90 10.79 -3.79
N LEU A 12 -15.70 11.24 -4.15
CA LEU A 12 -15.48 12.08 -5.34
C LEU A 12 -15.83 11.36 -6.66
N LEU A 13 -15.79 10.02 -6.66
CA LEU A 13 -16.12 9.19 -7.81
C LEU A 13 -17.57 8.65 -7.77
N ASP A 14 -18.40 9.15 -6.85
CA ASP A 14 -19.78 8.69 -6.61
C ASP A 14 -19.91 7.17 -6.40
N LEU A 15 -18.87 6.57 -5.78
CA LEU A 15 -18.82 5.16 -5.46
C LEU A 15 -19.37 4.91 -4.05
N LYS A 16 -20.39 4.06 -3.95
CA LYS A 16 -21.00 3.66 -2.66
C LYS A 16 -20.11 2.75 -1.81
N THR A 17 -19.05 2.20 -2.39
CA THR A 17 -18.15 1.25 -1.74
C THR A 17 -16.71 1.52 -2.14
N ILE A 18 -15.78 1.31 -1.21
CA ILE A 18 -14.34 1.37 -1.48
C ILE A 18 -13.93 0.07 -2.17
N LYS A 19 -13.22 0.18 -3.31
CA LYS A 19 -12.62 -0.98 -3.96
C LYS A 19 -11.36 -1.39 -3.20
N ALA A 20 -11.32 -2.66 -2.79
CA ALA A 20 -10.13 -3.29 -2.26
C ALA A 20 -9.76 -4.47 -3.16
N TYR A 21 -8.47 -4.68 -3.36
CA TYR A 21 -7.96 -5.82 -4.10
C TYR A 21 -7.11 -6.67 -3.15
N ARG A 22 -7.48 -7.94 -3.01
CA ARG A 22 -6.71 -8.93 -2.25
C ARG A 22 -5.95 -9.80 -3.25
N LEU A 23 -4.63 -9.82 -3.13
CA LEU A 23 -3.79 -10.74 -3.88
C LEU A 23 -4.07 -12.18 -3.42
N SER A 24 -4.21 -13.10 -4.37
CA SER A 24 -4.36 -14.54 -4.09
C SER A 24 -3.08 -15.15 -3.51
N THR A 25 -1.94 -14.70 -4.02
CA THR A 25 -0.60 -15.09 -3.57
C THR A 25 0.22 -13.82 -3.43
N LEU A 26 0.92 -13.68 -2.30
CA LEU A 26 1.90 -12.62 -2.15
C LEU A 26 3.19 -13.01 -2.89
N PRO A 27 3.84 -12.08 -3.62
CA PRO A 27 5.19 -12.34 -4.11
C PRO A 27 6.13 -12.54 -2.93
N ASN A 28 7.27 -13.19 -3.19
CA ASN A 28 8.33 -13.24 -2.19
C ASN A 28 8.84 -11.81 -1.93
N PRO A 29 9.20 -11.49 -0.67
CA PRO A 29 9.79 -10.20 -0.36
C PRO A 29 11.15 -10.06 -1.06
N ASP A 30 11.48 -8.85 -1.46
CA ASP A 30 12.77 -8.54 -2.09
C ASP A 30 13.93 -8.60 -1.08
N TYR A 31 13.63 -8.39 0.22
CA TYR A 31 14.60 -8.39 1.33
C TYR A 31 14.03 -9.15 2.53
N ILE A 32 14.82 -10.03 3.15
CA ILE A 32 14.48 -10.80 4.36
C ILE A 32 15.66 -10.69 5.32
N ASP A 33 15.40 -10.30 6.57
CA ASP A 33 16.42 -10.16 7.63
C ASP A 33 17.60 -9.22 7.26
N VAL A 34 17.33 -8.19 6.45
CA VAL A 34 18.29 -7.17 6.04
C VAL A 34 18.26 -6.01 7.04
N ASP A 35 19.42 -5.45 7.34
CA ASP A 35 19.52 -4.25 8.19
C ASP A 35 18.77 -3.08 7.51
N PRO A 36 17.96 -2.31 8.25
CA PRO A 36 17.27 -1.15 7.69
C PRO A 36 18.18 -0.17 6.93
N ASP A 37 19.44 -0.02 7.36
CA ASP A 37 20.42 0.87 6.73
C ASP A 37 20.94 0.32 5.37
N ASP A 38 20.77 -0.98 5.11
CA ASP A 38 21.11 -1.64 3.84
C ASP A 38 19.95 -1.61 2.82
N LEU A 39 18.78 -1.13 3.22
CA LEU A 39 17.63 -1.01 2.32
C LEU A 39 17.83 0.16 1.35
N PRO A 40 17.36 0.05 0.09
CA PRO A 40 17.54 1.07 -0.94
C PRO A 40 16.53 2.23 -0.76
N TYR A 41 16.39 2.72 0.46
CA TYR A 41 15.58 3.90 0.76
C TYR A 41 16.50 5.12 0.75
N ASP A 42 16.12 6.15 0.00
CA ASP A 42 16.82 7.43 0.05
C ASP A 42 16.66 8.02 1.46
N GLU A 43 17.79 8.24 2.15
CA GLU A 43 17.84 9.01 3.41
C GLU A 43 17.43 10.46 3.11
N ASN A 44 16.15 10.78 3.30
CA ASN A 44 15.61 12.14 3.20
C ASN A 44 15.42 12.77 4.59
#